data_AF-A0A7W5FBH8-F1
#
_entry.id   AF-A0A7W5FBH8-F1
#
_cell.length_a   1.000
_cell.length_b   1.000
_cell.length_c   1.000
_cell.angle_alpha   90.00
_cell.angle_beta   90.00
_cell.angle_gamma   90.00
#
_symmetry.space_group_name_H-M   'P 1'
#
loop_
_entity.id
_entity.type
_entity.pdbx_description
1 polymer ?
#
loop_
_entity_poly.entity_id
_entity_poly.type
_entity_poly.pdbx_seq_one_letter_code
_entity_poly.pdbx_strand_id
1 'polypeptide(L)'
;MGTPQVDRRFFLTRVGVLGALAAAGTAVPGVARAVTTGPADPLVGVVSKLLAELARDTLNGLAVFVVPGPDGYSRTQGTPRSEPGAMEAKTPDFLIESLDNYVPMPDQIAAAVGRALANGLADVPIVVPNGLPLIPNALLADLDDVIKLLLRNDSALPLSAVIALLLNTQAVRVDPSSAVGPHLSPFSRLSFAKKAEVFELLEHADPQLVKAIDAELPEPLKGTVSGILQFIAGALLEFSAFGTFCEWSTFDADKLTVSKRPVGWDLAKYDPGSMDGWDEFKGYYQGRQKVSAR
;
A
#
# COMPACT_ATOMS: atom_id res chain seq x y z
N MET A 1 20.16 34.18 18.47
CA MET A 1 20.45 32.97 17.68
C MET A 1 19.96 31.78 18.46
N GLY A 2 18.76 31.29 18.17
CA GLY A 2 18.25 30.05 18.76
C GLY A 2 18.77 28.87 17.95
N THR A 3 19.33 27.87 18.63
CA THR A 3 19.71 26.59 18.03
C THR A 3 18.49 25.93 17.37
N PRO A 4 18.59 25.38 16.15
CA PRO A 4 17.49 24.64 15.53
C PRO A 4 17.23 23.37 16.35
N GLN A 5 16.12 23.36 17.07
CA GLN A 5 15.66 22.20 17.81
C GLN A 5 15.11 21.19 16.80
N VAL A 6 15.97 20.28 16.34
CA VAL A 6 15.56 19.12 15.54
C VAL A 6 14.47 18.38 16.31
N ASP A 7 13.28 18.32 15.74
CA ASP A 7 12.07 17.87 16.41
C ASP A 7 12.14 16.36 16.70
N ARG A 8 12.18 15.97 17.98
CA ARG A 8 12.22 14.57 18.43
C ARG A 8 11.07 13.73 17.86
N ARG A 9 9.92 14.35 17.55
CA ARG A 9 8.78 13.68 16.90
C ARG A 9 9.08 13.34 15.45
N PHE A 10 9.81 14.20 14.76
CA PHE A 10 10.23 14.04 13.36
C PHE A 10 11.32 12.97 13.18
N PHE A 11 12.19 12.79 14.19
CA PHE A 11 13.14 11.69 14.27
C PHE A 11 12.45 10.32 14.40
N LEU A 12 11.41 10.21 15.24
CA LEU A 12 10.66 8.95 15.45
C LEU A 12 9.86 8.53 14.21
N THR A 13 9.32 9.49 13.45
CA THR A 13 8.63 9.24 12.17
C THR A 13 9.55 8.56 11.14
N ARG A 14 10.83 8.95 11.08
CA ARG A 14 11.81 8.38 10.16
C ARG A 14 12.35 7.02 10.63
N VAL A 15 12.47 6.82 11.94
CA VAL A 15 12.79 5.51 12.53
C VAL A 15 11.65 4.51 12.31
N GLY A 16 10.39 4.95 12.14
CA GLY A 16 9.29 4.05 11.83
C GLY A 16 9.34 3.45 10.42
N VAL A 17 9.70 4.25 9.40
CA VAL A 17 9.88 3.77 8.02
C VAL A 17 11.16 2.93 7.90
N LEU A 18 12.27 3.36 8.51
CA LEU A 18 13.52 2.60 8.50
C LEU A 18 13.50 1.38 9.45
N GLY A 19 12.73 1.43 10.53
CA GLY A 19 12.53 0.34 11.50
C GLY A 19 11.64 -0.78 10.95
N ALA A 20 10.67 -0.43 10.10
CA ALA A 20 9.97 -1.38 9.25
C ALA A 20 10.97 -2.13 8.34
N LEU A 21 11.82 -1.37 7.62
CA LEU A 21 12.85 -1.93 6.72
C LEU A 21 13.90 -2.76 7.46
N ALA A 22 14.27 -2.39 8.69
CA ALA A 22 15.19 -3.14 9.54
C ALA A 22 14.57 -4.44 10.12
N ALA A 23 13.26 -4.48 10.37
CA ALA A 23 12.55 -5.68 10.84
C ALA A 23 12.43 -6.75 9.74
N ALA A 24 12.23 -6.36 8.47
CA ALA A 24 12.23 -7.26 7.31
C ALA A 24 13.51 -8.09 7.17
N GLY A 25 14.65 -7.48 7.50
CA GLY A 25 15.96 -8.12 7.37
C GLY A 25 16.22 -9.26 8.36
N THR A 26 15.37 -9.44 9.38
CA THR A 26 15.57 -10.43 10.45
C THR A 26 14.75 -11.70 10.31
N ALA A 27 13.78 -11.75 9.39
CA ALA A 27 12.84 -12.87 9.26
C ALA A 27 13.10 -13.83 8.07
N VAL A 28 14.14 -13.59 7.25
CA VAL A 28 14.48 -14.47 6.11
C VAL A 28 15.85 -15.11 6.33
N PRO A 29 15.92 -16.41 6.69
CA PRO A 29 17.17 -17.17 6.65
C PRO A 29 17.57 -17.32 5.19
N GLY A 30 18.52 -16.50 4.69
CA GLY A 30 19.06 -16.67 3.34
C GLY A 30 19.71 -15.47 2.65
N VAL A 31 19.59 -14.24 3.18
CA VAL A 31 20.07 -13.04 2.45
C VAL A 31 21.59 -12.80 2.58
N ALA A 32 22.34 -13.72 3.21
CA ALA A 32 23.79 -13.55 3.41
C ALA A 32 24.68 -13.89 2.19
N ARG A 33 24.13 -14.09 0.98
CA ARG A 33 24.98 -14.38 -0.18
C ARG A 33 24.38 -13.95 -1.52
N ALA A 34 24.41 -12.66 -1.81
CA ALA A 34 24.22 -12.15 -3.17
C ALA A 34 24.95 -10.81 -3.36
N VAL A 35 26.27 -10.83 -3.25
CA VAL A 35 27.11 -9.77 -3.82
C VAL A 35 28.14 -10.47 -4.71
N THR A 36 27.76 -10.72 -5.97
CA THR A 36 28.64 -10.65 -7.14
C THR A 36 27.83 -10.89 -8.43
N THR A 37 28.07 -10.00 -9.41
CA THR A 37 27.86 -10.09 -10.88
C THR A 37 26.48 -9.81 -11.50
N GLY A 38 26.34 -8.65 -12.16
CA GLY A 38 25.32 -8.33 -13.20
C GLY A 38 24.93 -6.84 -13.32
N PRO A 39 24.63 -6.28 -14.52
CA PRO A 39 24.41 -4.84 -14.74
C PRO A 39 22.97 -4.42 -14.44
N ALA A 40 22.73 -4.14 -13.17
CA ALA A 40 21.83 -3.17 -12.55
C ALA A 40 22.34 -3.20 -11.10
N ASP A 41 22.66 -2.04 -10.51
CA ASP A 41 23.34 -2.01 -9.21
C ASP A 41 22.67 -2.99 -8.22
N PRO A 42 23.38 -4.00 -7.67
CA PRO A 42 22.81 -4.99 -6.77
C PRO A 42 22.00 -4.37 -5.62
N LEU A 43 22.34 -3.15 -5.20
CA LEU A 43 21.63 -2.39 -4.19
C LEU A 43 20.21 -1.99 -4.65
N VAL A 44 20.04 -1.57 -5.89
CA VAL A 44 18.73 -1.20 -6.45
C VAL A 44 17.79 -2.41 -6.45
N GLY A 45 18.29 -3.57 -6.85
CA GLY A 45 17.50 -4.81 -6.84
C GLY A 45 17.07 -5.24 -5.43
N VAL A 46 17.90 -4.99 -4.42
CA VAL A 46 17.57 -5.26 -3.01
C VAL A 46 16.52 -4.27 -2.50
N VAL A 47 16.69 -2.97 -2.75
CA VAL A 47 15.75 -1.93 -2.32
C VAL A 47 14.38 -2.10 -2.97
N SER A 48 14.32 -2.39 -4.28
CA SER A 48 13.04 -2.62 -4.96
C SER A 48 12.28 -3.82 -4.39
N LYS A 49 12.97 -4.92 -4.08
CA LYS A 49 12.36 -6.09 -3.42
C LYS A 49 11.85 -5.74 -2.03
N LEU A 50 12.64 -5.00 -1.26
CA LEU A 50 12.26 -4.58 0.08
C LEU A 50 11.03 -3.67 0.07
N LEU A 51 10.96 -2.72 -0.86
CA LEU A 51 9.81 -1.85 -1.06
C LEU A 51 8.57 -2.67 -1.47
N ALA A 52 8.73 -3.68 -2.32
CA ALA A 52 7.63 -4.58 -2.69
C ALA A 52 7.10 -5.39 -1.50
N GLU A 53 7.98 -5.91 -0.64
CA GLU A 53 7.57 -6.62 0.58
C GLU A 53 6.89 -5.69 1.59
N LEU A 54 7.43 -4.48 1.77
CA LEU A 54 6.78 -3.45 2.61
C LEU A 54 5.40 -3.10 2.06
N ALA A 55 5.29 -2.94 0.74
CA ALA A 55 4.03 -2.63 0.08
C ALA A 55 3.00 -3.73 0.31
N ARG A 56 3.39 -4.99 0.06
CA ARG A 56 2.57 -6.16 0.31
C ARG A 56 2.11 -6.26 1.76
N ASP A 57 3.00 -6.13 2.72
CA ASP A 57 2.63 -6.19 4.14
C ASP A 57 1.66 -5.06 4.52
N THR A 58 1.89 -3.85 4.03
CA THR A 58 1.00 -2.69 4.27
C THR A 58 -0.39 -2.92 3.67
N LEU A 59 -0.44 -3.44 2.44
CA LEU A 59 -1.70 -3.72 1.74
C LEU A 59 -2.44 -4.92 2.34
N ASN A 60 -1.76 -5.88 2.98
CA ASN A 60 -2.42 -6.87 3.82
C ASN A 60 -3.16 -6.19 4.97
N GLY A 61 -2.49 -5.26 5.68
CA GLY A 61 -3.08 -4.48 6.75
C GLY A 61 -4.27 -3.63 6.30
N LEU A 62 -4.21 -3.07 5.09
CA LEU A 62 -5.30 -2.30 4.48
C LEU A 62 -6.48 -3.21 4.09
N ALA A 63 -6.21 -4.32 3.43
CA ALA A 63 -7.25 -5.23 2.98
C ALA A 63 -8.09 -5.75 4.16
N VAL A 64 -7.43 -6.18 5.25
CA VAL A 64 -8.15 -6.66 6.45
C VAL A 64 -8.82 -5.54 7.24
N PHE A 65 -8.36 -4.30 7.11
CA PHE A 65 -9.02 -3.16 7.74
C PHE A 65 -10.44 -2.99 7.21
N VAL A 66 -10.63 -3.26 5.91
CA VAL A 66 -11.94 -3.19 5.26
C VAL A 66 -12.74 -4.47 5.45
N VAL A 67 -12.16 -5.64 5.18
CA VAL A 67 -12.84 -6.93 5.33
C VAL A 67 -11.99 -7.90 6.16
N PRO A 68 -12.17 -7.94 7.49
CA PRO A 68 -11.40 -8.81 8.35
C PRO A 68 -11.78 -10.28 8.16
N GLY A 69 -10.81 -11.16 8.42
CA GLY A 69 -10.94 -12.61 8.33
C GLY A 69 -10.33 -13.34 9.53
N PRO A 70 -10.00 -14.64 9.38
CA PRO A 70 -9.39 -15.47 10.42
C PRO A 70 -7.86 -15.30 10.49
N ASP A 71 -7.28 -14.34 9.78
CA ASP A 71 -5.85 -14.17 9.59
C ASP A 71 -5.14 -13.42 10.75
N GLY A 72 -3.80 -13.36 10.69
CA GLY A 72 -2.97 -12.73 11.71
C GLY A 72 -3.06 -11.19 11.77
N TYR A 73 -3.32 -10.53 10.64
CA TYR A 73 -3.51 -9.09 10.58
C TYR A 73 -4.84 -8.70 11.22
N SER A 74 -5.90 -9.46 10.96
CA SER A 74 -7.22 -9.29 11.60
C SER A 74 -7.15 -9.45 13.12
N ARG A 75 -6.36 -10.41 13.62
CA ARG A 75 -6.06 -10.52 15.06
C ARG A 75 -5.30 -9.33 15.61
N THR A 76 -4.29 -8.85 14.89
CA THR A 76 -3.45 -7.74 15.34
C THR A 76 -4.23 -6.44 15.44
N GLN A 77 -5.13 -6.18 14.49
CA GLN A 77 -5.97 -4.98 14.54
C GLN A 77 -7.14 -5.07 15.54
N GLY A 78 -7.39 -6.26 16.10
CA GLY A 78 -8.43 -6.51 17.12
C GLY A 78 -9.82 -6.85 16.58
N THR A 79 -9.95 -7.25 15.31
CA THR A 79 -11.25 -7.58 14.68
C THR A 79 -11.30 -8.95 13.98
N PRO A 80 -10.78 -10.04 14.58
CA PRO A 80 -10.78 -11.35 13.94
C PRO A 80 -12.22 -11.85 13.66
N ARG A 81 -12.38 -12.57 12.55
CA ARG A 81 -13.62 -13.26 12.16
C ARG A 81 -13.39 -14.76 12.00
N SER A 82 -14.47 -15.53 12.06
CA SER A 82 -14.44 -16.97 11.74
C SER A 82 -14.61 -17.24 10.26
N GLU A 83 -15.32 -16.36 9.57
CA GLU A 83 -15.59 -16.39 8.15
C GLU A 83 -14.37 -15.92 7.34
N PRO A 84 -14.20 -16.38 6.09
CA PRO A 84 -13.16 -15.88 5.18
C PRO A 84 -13.24 -14.36 5.00
N GLY A 85 -12.09 -13.68 4.91
CA GLY A 85 -12.00 -12.24 4.68
C GLY A 85 -11.17 -11.89 3.47
N ALA A 86 -10.59 -10.68 3.49
CA ALA A 86 -9.83 -10.14 2.36
C ALA A 86 -8.59 -10.98 2.00
N MET A 87 -7.96 -11.63 2.98
CA MET A 87 -6.79 -12.49 2.74
C MET A 87 -7.17 -13.74 1.95
N GLU A 88 -8.27 -14.39 2.31
CA GLU A 88 -8.81 -15.56 1.60
C GLU A 88 -9.31 -15.20 0.20
N ALA A 89 -9.81 -13.97 0.02
CA ALA A 89 -10.22 -13.42 -1.27
C ALA A 89 -9.04 -13.01 -2.18
N LYS A 90 -7.79 -13.05 -1.69
CA LYS A 90 -6.58 -12.53 -2.36
C LYS A 90 -6.65 -11.03 -2.70
N THR A 91 -7.36 -10.26 -1.87
CA THR A 91 -7.49 -8.81 -2.06
C THR A 91 -6.15 -8.06 -2.09
N PRO A 92 -5.11 -8.42 -1.30
CA PRO A 92 -3.81 -7.76 -1.42
C PRO A 92 -3.18 -7.94 -2.81
N ASP A 93 -3.34 -9.10 -3.44
CA ASP A 93 -2.84 -9.33 -4.81
C ASP A 93 -3.61 -8.49 -5.82
N PHE A 94 -4.94 -8.41 -5.67
CA PHE A 94 -5.78 -7.52 -6.47
C PHE A 94 -5.35 -6.05 -6.33
N LEU A 95 -5.09 -5.59 -5.10
CA LEU A 95 -4.70 -4.21 -4.82
C LEU A 95 -3.36 -3.87 -5.48
N ILE A 96 -2.35 -4.73 -5.30
CA ILE A 96 -1.03 -4.53 -5.92
C ILE A 96 -1.17 -4.47 -7.44
N GLU A 97 -1.85 -5.48 -8.03
CA GLU A 97 -2.04 -5.54 -9.48
C GLU A 97 -2.79 -4.31 -10.01
N SER A 98 -3.88 -3.91 -9.34
CA SER A 98 -4.71 -2.77 -9.75
C SER A 98 -3.95 -1.45 -9.65
N LEU A 99 -3.25 -1.22 -8.54
CA LEU A 99 -2.48 0.01 -8.33
C LEU A 99 -1.33 0.11 -9.32
N ASP A 100 -0.60 -0.99 -9.54
CA ASP A 100 0.64 -0.95 -10.31
C ASP A 100 0.41 -1.01 -11.82
N ASN A 101 -0.69 -1.60 -12.29
CA ASN A 101 -0.93 -1.81 -13.73
C ASN A 101 -2.17 -1.09 -14.30
N TYR A 102 -3.14 -0.68 -13.46
CA TYR A 102 -4.44 -0.19 -13.95
C TYR A 102 -4.82 1.20 -13.46
N VAL A 103 -4.29 1.67 -12.34
CA VAL A 103 -4.56 3.03 -11.85
C VAL A 103 -3.65 4.02 -12.57
N PRO A 104 -4.21 4.92 -13.40
CA PRO A 104 -3.42 5.95 -14.06
C PRO A 104 -3.14 7.07 -13.05
N MET A 105 -2.11 6.91 -12.22
CA MET A 105 -1.61 8.04 -11.43
C MET A 105 -0.55 8.78 -12.26
N PRO A 106 -0.67 10.11 -12.45
CA PRO A 106 0.39 10.87 -13.09
C PRO A 106 1.74 10.62 -12.41
N ASP A 107 2.75 10.19 -13.17
CA ASP A 107 4.10 9.92 -12.65
C ASP A 107 4.68 11.10 -11.86
N GLN A 108 4.27 12.32 -12.21
CA GLN A 108 4.65 13.55 -11.53
C GLN A 108 4.20 13.59 -10.07
N ILE A 109 3.03 13.01 -9.75
CA ILE A 109 2.50 12.93 -8.39
C ILE A 109 3.22 11.83 -7.62
N ALA A 110 3.41 10.65 -8.21
CA ALA A 110 4.18 9.57 -7.59
C ALA A 110 5.62 10.03 -7.27
N ALA A 111 6.25 10.71 -8.22
CA ALA A 111 7.59 11.26 -8.05
C ALA A 111 7.61 12.42 -7.04
N ALA A 112 6.60 13.28 -6.97
CA ALA A 112 6.51 14.34 -5.97
C ALA A 112 6.35 13.78 -4.55
N VAL A 113 5.53 12.74 -4.37
CA VAL A 113 5.44 12.02 -3.08
C VAL A 113 6.77 11.37 -2.74
N GLY A 114 7.39 10.67 -3.68
CA GLY A 114 8.72 10.07 -3.50
C GLY A 114 9.79 11.09 -3.12
N ARG A 115 9.83 12.25 -3.80
CA ARG A 115 10.75 13.35 -3.50
C ARG A 115 10.44 14.04 -2.18
N ALA A 116 9.18 14.26 -1.84
CA ALA A 116 8.79 14.88 -0.57
C ALA A 116 9.22 14.01 0.62
N LEU A 117 9.11 12.69 0.46
CA LEU A 117 9.62 11.73 1.42
C LEU A 117 11.15 11.75 1.46
N ALA A 118 11.85 11.74 0.31
CA ALA A 118 13.30 11.77 0.21
C ALA A 118 13.94 13.08 0.74
N ASN A 119 13.42 14.24 0.37
CA ASN A 119 13.87 15.56 0.86
C ASN A 119 13.51 15.74 2.34
N GLY A 120 12.32 15.26 2.71
CA GLY A 120 11.93 15.08 4.10
C GLY A 120 12.82 14.08 4.85
N LEU A 121 13.77 13.39 4.18
CA LEU A 121 14.77 12.45 4.68
C LEU A 121 16.24 12.96 4.64
N ALA A 122 16.55 14.12 4.07
CA ALA A 122 17.96 14.51 3.77
C ALA A 122 18.83 14.92 4.98
N ASP A 123 18.28 15.59 6.01
CA ASP A 123 19.09 16.24 7.07
C ASP A 123 19.13 15.53 8.44
N VAL A 124 18.79 14.24 8.55
CA VAL A 124 18.75 13.54 9.86
C VAL A 124 19.80 12.44 9.93
N PRO A 125 20.73 12.49 10.90
CA PRO A 125 21.67 11.41 11.14
C PRO A 125 20.94 10.16 11.64
N ILE A 126 21.13 9.05 10.94
CA ILE A 126 20.49 7.76 11.26
C ILE A 126 21.32 7.06 12.32
N VAL A 127 20.72 6.80 13.48
CA VAL A 127 21.35 6.01 14.56
C VAL A 127 20.79 4.60 14.50
N VAL A 128 21.61 3.66 14.00
CA VAL A 128 21.27 2.24 13.98
C VAL A 128 21.40 1.67 15.40
N PRO A 129 20.36 1.05 15.98
CA PRO A 129 20.46 0.41 17.29
C PRO A 129 21.45 -0.77 17.27
N ASN A 130 22.23 -0.90 18.34
CA ASN A 130 23.23 -1.95 18.49
C ASN A 130 22.56 -3.34 18.45
N GLY A 131 23.03 -4.22 17.55
CA GLY A 131 22.58 -5.62 17.47
C GLY A 131 22.18 -6.10 16.07
N LEU A 132 22.05 -5.19 15.10
CA LEU A 132 22.02 -5.56 13.68
C LEU A 132 23.45 -5.86 13.21
N PRO A 133 23.69 -6.92 12.41
CA PRO A 133 24.92 -6.96 11.61
C PRO A 133 24.93 -5.68 10.80
N LEU A 134 26.00 -4.87 10.97
CA LEU A 134 26.22 -3.57 10.36
C LEU A 134 25.45 -3.44 9.04
N ILE A 135 24.26 -2.83 9.06
CA ILE A 135 23.77 -2.13 7.88
C ILE A 135 24.73 -0.96 7.81
N PRO A 136 25.72 -0.97 6.90
CA PRO A 136 26.71 0.09 6.89
C PRO A 136 25.93 1.40 6.74
N ASN A 137 26.29 2.45 7.48
CA ASN A 137 25.68 3.77 7.32
C ASN A 137 25.67 4.23 5.84
N ALA A 138 26.56 3.68 5.02
CA ALA A 138 26.54 3.77 3.56
C ALA A 138 25.19 3.36 2.97
N LEU A 139 24.63 2.18 3.28
CA LEU A 139 23.40 1.64 2.69
C LEU A 139 22.14 2.47 3.00
N LEU A 140 22.21 3.30 4.04
CA LEU A 140 21.15 4.22 4.46
C LEU A 140 21.31 5.63 3.88
N ALA A 141 22.55 6.10 3.69
CA ALA A 141 22.84 7.22 2.80
C ALA A 141 22.46 6.88 1.35
N ASP A 142 22.66 5.61 0.98
CA ASP A 142 22.31 5.05 -0.32
C ASP A 142 20.81 4.91 -0.51
N LEU A 143 19.95 4.92 0.51
CA LEU A 143 18.49 4.84 0.27
C LEU A 143 17.97 6.11 -0.41
N ASP A 144 18.47 7.28 0.01
CA ASP A 144 18.15 8.56 -0.62
C ASP A 144 18.73 8.59 -2.05
N ASP A 145 19.96 8.12 -2.23
CA ASP A 145 20.58 8.00 -3.55
C ASP A 145 19.94 6.91 -4.43
N VAL A 146 19.40 5.83 -3.86
CA VAL A 146 18.69 4.75 -4.57
C VAL A 146 17.29 5.19 -4.93
N ILE A 147 16.57 5.90 -4.05
CA ILE A 147 15.29 6.52 -4.41
C ILE A 147 15.52 7.56 -5.51
N LYS A 148 16.56 8.41 -5.38
CA LYS A 148 16.97 9.33 -6.45
C LYS A 148 17.40 8.59 -7.71
N LEU A 149 18.05 7.43 -7.61
CA LEU A 149 18.50 6.62 -8.76
C LEU A 149 17.32 5.92 -9.44
N LEU A 150 16.36 5.39 -8.68
CA LEU A 150 15.09 4.84 -9.17
C LEU A 150 14.30 5.92 -9.89
N LEU A 151 14.19 7.11 -9.29
CA LEU A 151 13.55 8.29 -9.88
C LEU A 151 14.32 8.87 -11.08
N ARG A 152 15.66 8.77 -11.10
CA ARG A 152 16.52 9.23 -12.22
C ARG A 152 16.55 8.27 -13.40
N ASN A 153 16.36 6.97 -13.16
CA ASN A 153 16.35 5.94 -14.19
C ASN A 153 14.99 5.79 -14.88
N ASP A 154 14.07 6.75 -14.71
CA ASP A 154 12.67 6.69 -15.16
C ASP A 154 11.95 5.37 -14.78
N SER A 155 12.46 4.68 -13.75
CA SER A 155 11.80 3.49 -13.20
C SER A 155 10.74 4.00 -12.24
N ALA A 156 9.53 4.21 -12.75
CA ALA A 156 8.39 4.62 -11.92
C ALA A 156 8.29 3.68 -10.71
N LEU A 157 8.32 4.26 -9.50
CA LEU A 157 8.03 3.49 -8.30
C LEU A 157 6.62 2.91 -8.47
N PRO A 158 6.43 1.59 -8.23
CA PRO A 158 5.09 1.01 -8.23
C PRO A 158 4.18 1.81 -7.30
N LEU A 159 2.96 2.09 -7.74
CA LEU A 159 2.02 2.88 -6.96
C LEU A 159 1.75 2.23 -5.60
N SER A 160 1.71 0.90 -5.54
CA SER A 160 1.61 0.12 -4.30
C SER A 160 2.68 0.49 -3.28
N ALA A 161 3.93 0.72 -3.70
CA ALA A 161 5.02 1.16 -2.83
C ALA A 161 4.83 2.61 -2.36
N VAL A 162 4.38 3.50 -3.23
CA VAL A 162 4.09 4.90 -2.86
C VAL A 162 2.97 4.98 -1.82
N ILE A 163 1.88 4.24 -2.04
CA ILE A 163 0.75 4.13 -1.10
C ILE A 163 1.22 3.55 0.24
N ALA A 164 2.06 2.52 0.20
CA ALA A 164 2.58 1.91 1.42
C ALA A 164 3.43 2.90 2.24
N LEU A 165 4.31 3.66 1.60
CA LEU A 165 5.09 4.68 2.27
C LEU A 165 4.20 5.77 2.89
N LEU A 166 3.17 6.20 2.16
CA LEU A 166 2.18 7.16 2.64
C LEU A 166 1.47 6.65 3.91
N LEU A 167 0.89 5.44 3.85
CA LEU A 167 0.15 4.85 4.98
C LEU A 167 1.04 4.62 6.19
N ASN A 168 2.27 4.12 5.99
CA ASN A 168 3.21 3.88 7.09
C ASN A 168 3.71 5.18 7.73
N THR A 169 3.88 6.24 6.94
CA THR A 169 4.26 7.56 7.46
C THR A 169 3.16 8.09 8.40
N GLN A 170 1.90 7.99 7.99
CA GLN A 170 0.78 8.40 8.85
C GLN A 170 0.60 7.47 10.04
N ALA A 171 0.82 6.17 9.89
CA ALA A 171 0.71 5.21 10.98
C ALA A 171 1.65 5.53 12.15
N VAL A 172 2.91 5.88 11.85
CA VAL A 172 3.89 6.24 12.88
C VAL A 172 3.55 7.58 13.56
N ARG A 173 2.87 8.49 12.84
CA ARG A 173 2.37 9.74 13.44
C ARG A 173 1.21 9.49 14.40
N VAL A 174 0.29 8.61 14.02
CA VAL A 174 -0.87 8.22 14.82
C VAL A 174 -0.45 7.41 16.05
N ASP A 175 0.50 6.50 15.90
CA ASP A 175 1.08 5.70 16.98
C ASP A 175 2.57 5.43 16.74
N PRO A 176 3.48 6.16 17.40
CA PRO A 176 4.92 5.93 17.26
C PRO A 176 5.37 4.52 17.67
N SER A 177 4.62 3.82 18.51
CA SER A 177 4.95 2.44 18.90
C SER A 177 4.78 1.46 17.76
N SER A 178 4.00 1.81 16.73
CA SER A 178 3.86 1.02 15.50
C SER A 178 5.16 0.86 14.72
N ALA A 179 6.22 1.63 15.02
CA ALA A 179 7.55 1.48 14.44
C ALA A 179 8.19 0.10 14.69
N VAL A 180 7.76 -0.61 15.75
CA VAL A 180 8.25 -1.95 16.10
C VAL A 180 7.07 -2.86 16.37
N GLY A 181 7.06 -4.07 15.82
CA GLY A 181 5.97 -5.00 16.05
C GLY A 181 6.02 -6.24 15.16
N PRO A 182 4.96 -7.06 15.21
CA PRO A 182 4.94 -8.41 14.62
C PRO A 182 4.86 -8.45 13.09
N HIS A 183 4.30 -7.42 12.47
CA HIS A 183 4.24 -7.29 11.00
C HIS A 183 5.41 -6.47 10.47
N LEU A 184 5.64 -6.46 9.17
CA LEU A 184 6.72 -5.68 8.59
C LEU A 184 6.44 -4.17 8.68
N SER A 185 5.22 -3.76 8.37
CA SER A 185 4.85 -2.35 8.21
C SER A 185 4.16 -1.76 9.46
N PRO A 186 4.44 -0.49 9.81
CA PRO A 186 3.74 0.23 10.88
C PRO A 186 2.23 0.21 10.76
N PHE A 187 1.68 0.43 9.56
CA PHE A 187 0.24 0.46 9.33
C PHE A 187 -0.42 -0.88 9.67
N SER A 188 0.20 -2.00 9.31
CA SER A 188 -0.33 -3.34 9.61
C SER A 188 -0.32 -3.69 11.10
N ARG A 189 0.48 -2.99 11.91
CA ARG A 189 0.55 -3.18 13.37
C ARG A 189 -0.52 -2.39 14.12
N LEU A 190 -1.20 -1.46 13.47
CA LEU A 190 -2.22 -0.63 14.11
C LEU A 190 -3.49 -1.41 14.45
N SER A 191 -4.14 -1.00 15.55
CA SER A 191 -5.53 -1.38 15.85
C SER A 191 -6.49 -0.81 14.81
N PHE A 192 -7.70 -1.38 14.70
CA PHE A 192 -8.74 -0.88 13.81
C PHE A 192 -9.01 0.62 14.00
N ALA A 193 -9.14 1.07 15.25
CA ALA A 193 -9.38 2.48 15.57
C ALA A 193 -8.22 3.38 15.09
N LYS A 194 -6.97 2.92 15.25
CA LYS A 194 -5.79 3.68 14.83
C LYS A 194 -5.63 3.71 13.30
N LYS A 195 -6.05 2.67 12.59
CA LYS A 195 -6.15 2.71 11.12
C LYS A 195 -7.22 3.71 10.66
N ALA A 196 -8.36 3.79 11.36
CA ALA A 196 -9.38 4.81 11.07
C ALA A 196 -8.83 6.24 11.28
N GLU A 197 -8.07 6.49 12.34
CA GLU A 197 -7.38 7.77 12.55
C GLU A 197 -6.39 8.11 11.41
N VAL A 198 -5.69 7.12 10.84
CA VAL A 198 -4.85 7.33 9.65
C VAL A 198 -5.69 7.79 8.45
N PHE A 199 -6.84 7.17 8.21
CA PHE A 199 -7.72 7.56 7.11
C PHE A 199 -8.37 8.94 7.33
N GLU A 200 -8.73 9.27 8.56
CA GLU A 200 -9.21 10.61 8.94
C GLU A 200 -8.17 11.70 8.59
N LEU A 201 -6.88 11.44 8.84
CA LEU A 201 -5.80 12.37 8.46
C LEU A 201 -5.65 12.54 6.93
N LEU A 202 -5.91 11.49 6.15
CA LEU A 202 -5.86 11.56 4.69
C LEU A 202 -7.07 12.31 4.12
N GLU A 203 -8.27 12.03 4.65
CA GLU A 203 -9.53 12.70 4.25
C GLU A 203 -9.53 14.19 4.61
N HIS A 204 -8.99 14.55 5.77
CA HIS A 204 -8.82 15.96 6.15
C HIS A 204 -7.61 16.63 5.50
N ALA A 205 -6.89 15.92 4.63
CA ALA A 205 -5.72 16.41 3.91
C ALA A 205 -4.71 17.07 4.86
N ASP A 206 -4.13 16.28 5.76
CA ASP A 206 -3.18 16.75 6.78
C ASP A 206 -2.26 17.88 6.27
N PRO A 207 -2.30 19.07 6.90
CA PRO A 207 -1.60 20.25 6.38
C PRO A 207 -0.09 20.08 6.25
N GLN A 208 0.52 19.23 7.09
CA GLN A 208 1.97 18.96 7.03
C GLN A 208 2.32 18.14 5.80
N LEU A 209 1.55 17.07 5.52
CA LEU A 209 1.70 16.24 4.33
C LEU A 209 1.40 17.03 3.05
N VAL A 210 0.32 17.81 3.04
CA VAL A 210 -0.03 18.69 1.92
C VAL A 210 1.13 19.62 1.60
N LYS A 211 1.64 20.34 2.60
CA LYS A 211 2.76 21.27 2.41
C LYS A 211 4.02 20.58 1.89
N ALA A 212 4.31 19.37 2.37
CA ALA A 212 5.49 18.62 1.94
C ALA A 212 5.41 18.17 0.48
N ILE A 213 4.27 17.62 0.06
CA ILE A 213 4.09 17.14 -1.32
C ILE A 213 3.93 18.31 -2.29
N ASP A 214 3.18 19.35 -1.91
CA ASP A 214 2.89 20.50 -2.79
C ASP A 214 4.14 21.30 -3.16
N ALA A 215 5.14 21.31 -2.27
CA ALA A 215 6.45 21.89 -2.53
C ALA A 215 7.19 21.22 -3.71
N GLU A 216 6.91 19.95 -3.96
CA GLU A 216 7.57 19.11 -4.97
C GLU A 216 6.79 18.99 -6.29
N LEU A 217 5.58 19.53 -6.34
CA LEU A 217 4.73 19.50 -7.53
C LEU A 217 5.05 20.66 -8.49
N PRO A 218 5.10 20.41 -9.80
CA PRO A 218 5.18 21.47 -10.80
C PRO A 218 3.82 22.18 -10.95
N GLU A 219 3.83 23.42 -11.42
CA GLU A 219 2.61 24.06 -11.95
C GLU A 219 2.13 23.29 -13.21
N PRO A 220 0.81 23.07 -13.42
CA PRO A 220 -0.34 23.62 -12.68
C PRO A 220 -0.85 22.70 -11.54
N LEU A 221 -0.08 21.69 -11.12
CA LEU A 221 -0.53 20.70 -10.12
C LEU A 221 -0.45 21.21 -8.68
N LYS A 222 0.17 22.36 -8.43
CA LYS A 222 0.19 22.95 -7.09
C LYS A 222 -1.23 23.29 -6.61
N GLY A 223 -1.44 23.11 -5.31
CA GLY A 223 -2.74 23.25 -4.64
C GLY A 223 -3.69 22.07 -4.83
N THR A 224 -3.34 21.04 -5.61
CA THR A 224 -4.22 19.88 -5.86
C THR A 224 -4.04 18.73 -4.85
N VAL A 225 -2.99 18.77 -4.02
CA VAL A 225 -2.62 17.68 -3.11
C VAL A 225 -3.78 17.28 -2.19
N SER A 226 -4.51 18.25 -1.63
CA SER A 226 -5.63 17.93 -0.73
C SER A 226 -6.70 17.08 -1.40
N GLY A 227 -7.07 17.41 -2.65
CA GLY A 227 -8.04 16.62 -3.41
C GLY A 227 -7.51 15.23 -3.77
N ILE A 228 -6.21 15.12 -4.07
CA ILE A 228 -5.55 13.84 -4.34
C ILE A 228 -5.57 12.95 -3.08
N LEU A 229 -5.23 13.49 -1.90
CA LEU A 229 -5.23 12.72 -0.66
C LEU A 229 -6.63 12.22 -0.28
N GLN A 230 -7.65 13.07 -0.46
CA GLN A 230 -9.06 12.70 -0.27
C GLN A 230 -9.50 11.59 -1.23
N PHE A 231 -9.13 11.71 -2.51
CA PHE A 231 -9.41 10.69 -3.51
C PHE A 231 -8.72 9.37 -3.15
N ILE A 232 -7.43 9.39 -2.80
CA ILE A 232 -6.68 8.20 -2.39
C ILE A 232 -7.33 7.54 -1.17
N ALA A 233 -7.72 8.31 -0.15
CA ALA A 233 -8.36 7.76 1.04
C ALA A 233 -9.63 6.96 0.69
N GLY A 234 -10.55 7.55 -0.09
CA GLY A 234 -11.76 6.85 -0.53
C GLY A 234 -11.45 5.65 -1.42
N ALA A 235 -10.63 5.85 -2.45
CA ALA A 235 -10.30 4.83 -3.44
C ALA A 235 -9.65 3.58 -2.82
N LEU A 236 -8.76 3.75 -1.82
CA LEU A 236 -8.12 2.61 -1.16
C LEU A 236 -9.12 1.74 -0.39
N LEU A 237 -10.12 2.34 0.26
CA LEU A 237 -11.17 1.60 0.95
C LEU A 237 -12.10 0.90 -0.06
N GLU A 238 -12.49 1.61 -1.11
CA GLU A 238 -13.35 1.09 -2.17
C GLU A 238 -12.70 -0.07 -2.92
N PHE A 239 -11.43 0.06 -3.31
CA PHE A 239 -10.70 -0.99 -4.02
C PHE A 239 -10.47 -2.21 -3.13
N SER A 240 -10.27 -2.01 -1.83
CA SER A 240 -10.15 -3.13 -0.88
C SER A 240 -11.47 -3.89 -0.73
N ALA A 241 -12.58 -3.17 -0.64
CA ALA A 241 -13.91 -3.78 -0.65
C ALA A 241 -14.16 -4.50 -1.99
N PHE A 242 -13.95 -3.82 -3.11
CA PHE A 242 -14.17 -4.37 -4.45
C PHE A 242 -13.32 -5.63 -4.67
N GLY A 243 -12.03 -5.61 -4.34
CA GLY A 243 -11.14 -6.75 -4.46
C GLY A 243 -11.51 -7.93 -3.56
N THR A 244 -12.31 -7.73 -2.52
CA THR A 244 -12.84 -8.83 -1.70
C THR A 244 -14.17 -9.36 -2.26
N PHE A 245 -15.00 -8.47 -2.79
CA PHE A 245 -16.36 -8.78 -3.19
C PHE A 245 -16.54 -9.12 -4.68
N CYS A 246 -15.50 -8.97 -5.51
CA CYS A 246 -15.52 -9.32 -6.92
C CYS A 246 -14.94 -10.72 -7.22
N GLU A 247 -15.02 -11.11 -8.50
CA GLU A 247 -14.61 -12.42 -9.00
C GLU A 247 -13.11 -12.50 -9.33
N TRP A 248 -12.34 -11.41 -9.20
CA TRP A 248 -10.98 -11.28 -9.74
C TRP A 248 -10.06 -12.47 -9.41
N SER A 249 -10.03 -12.92 -8.15
CA SER A 249 -9.16 -14.03 -7.71
C SER A 249 -9.62 -15.42 -8.13
N THR A 250 -10.81 -15.51 -8.72
CA THR A 250 -11.48 -16.75 -9.14
C THR A 250 -11.80 -16.79 -10.62
N PHE A 251 -11.63 -15.67 -11.33
CA PHE A 251 -11.88 -15.57 -12.76
C PHE A 251 -10.76 -16.26 -13.55
N ASP A 252 -11.14 -17.22 -14.39
CA ASP A 252 -10.29 -17.89 -15.35
C ASP A 252 -10.38 -17.12 -16.68
N ALA A 253 -9.33 -16.36 -16.99
CA ALA A 253 -9.29 -15.50 -18.18
C ALA A 253 -9.26 -16.30 -19.49
N ASP A 254 -8.69 -17.50 -19.50
CA ASP A 254 -8.64 -18.34 -20.71
C ASP A 254 -10.02 -18.92 -21.03
N LYS A 255 -10.76 -19.31 -19.99
CA LYS A 255 -12.11 -19.86 -20.13
C LYS A 255 -13.21 -18.81 -20.08
N LEU A 256 -12.89 -17.56 -19.71
CA LEU A 256 -13.85 -16.49 -19.44
C LEU A 256 -14.95 -16.91 -18.45
N THR A 257 -14.58 -17.64 -17.41
CA THR A 257 -15.54 -18.18 -16.42
C THR A 257 -15.02 -18.02 -14.99
N VAL A 258 -15.95 -18.02 -14.03
CA VAL A 258 -15.62 -18.04 -12.61
C VAL A 258 -15.35 -19.49 -12.21
N SER A 259 -14.07 -19.81 -11.93
CA SER A 259 -13.60 -21.19 -11.70
C SER A 259 -14.07 -21.81 -10.39
N LYS A 260 -14.39 -20.97 -9.40
CA LYS A 260 -14.92 -21.35 -8.09
C LYS A 260 -15.71 -20.20 -7.50
N ARG A 261 -16.59 -20.51 -6.55
CA ARG A 261 -17.39 -19.51 -5.86
C ARG A 261 -16.50 -18.47 -5.15
N PRO A 262 -16.66 -17.16 -5.42
CA PRO A 262 -15.89 -16.10 -4.76
C PRO A 262 -16.24 -15.93 -3.28
N VAL A 263 -15.26 -15.53 -2.47
CA VAL A 263 -15.44 -15.23 -1.03
C VAL A 263 -16.51 -14.16 -0.81
N GLY A 264 -16.48 -13.10 -1.63
CA GLY A 264 -17.47 -12.04 -1.61
C GLY A 264 -18.92 -12.51 -1.69
N TRP A 265 -19.17 -13.55 -2.50
CA TRP A 265 -20.51 -14.09 -2.68
C TRP A 265 -20.99 -14.81 -1.42
N ASP A 266 -20.11 -15.52 -0.72
CA ASP A 266 -20.45 -16.16 0.55
C ASP A 266 -20.72 -15.13 1.64
N LEU A 267 -19.87 -14.10 1.73
CA LEU A 267 -20.02 -13.01 2.70
C LEU A 267 -21.31 -12.21 2.47
N ALA A 268 -21.64 -11.91 1.21
CA ALA A 268 -22.87 -11.21 0.85
C ALA A 268 -24.11 -12.11 0.91
N LYS A 269 -23.94 -13.42 1.16
CA LYS A 269 -24.99 -14.45 0.99
C LYS A 269 -25.65 -14.35 -0.39
N TYR A 270 -24.85 -14.01 -1.39
CA TYR A 270 -25.29 -13.87 -2.77
C TYR A 270 -25.61 -15.26 -3.32
N ASP A 271 -26.89 -15.56 -3.48
CA ASP A 271 -27.34 -16.71 -4.23
C ASP A 271 -27.43 -16.29 -5.72
N PRO A 272 -26.55 -16.81 -6.60
CA PRO A 272 -26.69 -16.51 -8.02
C PRO A 272 -28.03 -17.00 -8.59
N GLY A 273 -28.73 -17.92 -7.92
CA GLY A 273 -30.02 -18.45 -8.39
C GLY A 273 -29.95 -18.95 -9.84
N SER A 274 -31.09 -18.91 -10.55
CA SER A 274 -31.06 -18.90 -12.01
C SER A 274 -30.62 -17.51 -12.49
N MET A 275 -29.33 -17.38 -12.82
CA MET A 275 -28.78 -16.22 -13.55
C MET A 275 -29.34 -16.10 -14.98
N ASP A 276 -30.02 -17.14 -15.46
CA ASP A 276 -30.95 -17.02 -16.57
C ASP A 276 -32.09 -16.14 -16.09
N GLY A 277 -32.12 -14.89 -16.57
CA GLY A 277 -33.09 -13.88 -16.15
C GLY A 277 -34.48 -14.47 -15.91
N TRP A 278 -35.12 -14.02 -14.83
CA TRP A 278 -36.42 -14.54 -14.39
C TRP A 278 -37.39 -14.63 -15.57
N ASP A 279 -38.22 -15.69 -15.62
CA ASP A 279 -39.15 -15.91 -16.73
C ASP A 279 -40.04 -14.69 -17.02
N GLU A 280 -40.33 -13.87 -16.00
CA GLU A 280 -41.03 -12.59 -16.09
C GLU A 280 -40.30 -11.50 -16.89
N PHE A 281 -38.98 -11.61 -17.09
CA PHE A 281 -38.17 -10.70 -17.91
C PHE A 281 -37.92 -11.22 -19.34
N LYS A 282 -38.51 -12.35 -19.75
CA LYS A 282 -38.53 -12.78 -21.15
C LYS A 282 -39.32 -11.77 -22.01
N GLY A 283 -38.60 -10.87 -22.70
CA GLY A 283 -39.16 -9.85 -23.61
C GLY A 283 -38.95 -8.38 -23.20
N TYR A 284 -38.19 -8.12 -22.13
CA TYR A 284 -38.22 -6.84 -21.41
C TYR A 284 -37.42 -5.66 -21.97
N TYR A 285 -36.77 -5.77 -23.14
CA TYR A 285 -36.28 -4.59 -23.84
C TYR A 285 -37.07 -4.33 -25.13
N GLN A 286 -38.02 -3.40 -25.06
CA GLN A 286 -38.86 -2.93 -26.18
C GLN A 286 -39.64 -4.04 -26.92
N GLY A 287 -40.13 -5.06 -26.20
CA GLY A 287 -40.87 -6.17 -26.82
C GLY A 287 -40.02 -7.09 -27.71
N ARG A 288 -38.69 -6.96 -27.61
CA ARG A 288 -37.75 -7.83 -28.33
C ARG A 288 -37.69 -9.17 -27.64
N GLN A 289 -38.12 -10.22 -28.35
CA GLN A 289 -38.00 -11.61 -27.93
C GLN A 289 -36.69 -12.27 -28.41
N LYS A 290 -35.86 -11.55 -29.18
CA LYS A 290 -34.54 -11.99 -29.66
C LYS A 290 -33.60 -10.82 -29.95
N VAL A 291 -32.29 -11.01 -29.78
CA VAL A 291 -31.25 -10.09 -30.26
C VAL A 291 -30.94 -10.47 -31.71
N SER A 292 -31.09 -9.54 -32.66
CA SER A 292 -30.72 -9.79 -34.06
C SER A 292 -29.19 -9.81 -34.20
N ALA A 293 -28.66 -10.80 -34.91
CA ALA A 293 -27.22 -11.00 -35.09
C ALA A 293 -26.50 -9.75 -35.61
N ARG A 294 -25.42 -9.38 -34.92
CA ARG A 294 -24.20 -8.80 -35.48
C ARG A 294 -23.02 -9.12 -34.59
#